data_AF-A0A1B0BDJ5-F1
#
_entry.id   AF-A0A1B0BDJ5-F1
#
_cell.length_a   1.000
_cell.length_b   1.000
_cell.length_c   1.000
_cell.angle_alpha   90.00
_cell.angle_beta   90.00
_cell.angle_gamma   90.00
#
_symmetry.space_group_name_H-M   'P 1'
#
loop_
_entity.id
_entity.type
_entity.pdbx_description
1 polymer ?
#
loop_
_entity_poly.entity_id
_entity_poly.type
_entity_poly.pdbx_seq_one_letter_code
_entity_poly.pdbx_strand_id
1 'polypeptide(L)'
;MSNASAATTISCSICLEDFNKTDTIYCTTCGHLFHLNCIHDCLLRSPDCPECREKIVEIYKLYLNFTENEGEKHAMNEIQSKLRISESKAEYLSDKLIETQRNILQLQGQYTIANVEINKLKDELSICEDGRKNFMALQGQYTEVENKMRIENEPRSGRPLTSTTDENISKGEELVPVSQRL
;
A
#
# COMPACT_ATOMS: atom_id res chain seq x y z
N MET A 1 0.35 -33.94 -11.33
CA MET A 1 1.11 -35.06 -11.91
C MET A 1 2.41 -34.49 -12.44
N SER A 2 3.51 -34.74 -11.74
CA SER A 2 4.83 -34.17 -12.04
C SER A 2 5.47 -34.94 -13.19
N ASN A 3 5.41 -34.39 -14.40
CA ASN A 3 6.23 -34.84 -15.52
C ASN A 3 7.63 -34.23 -15.37
N ALA A 4 8.49 -34.88 -14.59
CA ALA A 4 9.91 -34.69 -14.70
C ALA A 4 10.33 -35.39 -16.00
N SER A 5 10.52 -34.62 -17.07
CA SER A 5 11.23 -35.08 -18.25
C SER A 5 12.63 -35.47 -17.77
N ALA A 6 12.89 -36.76 -17.59
CA ALA A 6 14.20 -37.27 -17.22
C ALA A 6 15.14 -36.94 -18.38
N ALA A 7 15.82 -35.79 -18.28
CA ALA A 7 16.94 -35.48 -19.13
C ALA A 7 18.03 -36.49 -18.77
N THR A 8 18.22 -37.50 -19.62
CA THR A 8 19.34 -38.43 -19.49
C THR A 8 20.61 -37.64 -19.77
N THR A 9 21.30 -37.20 -18.72
CA THR A 9 22.63 -36.58 -18.84
C THR A 9 23.69 -37.66 -19.06
N ILE A 10 24.75 -37.32 -19.78
CA ILE A 10 25.90 -38.20 -19.98
C ILE A 10 27.00 -37.71 -19.02
N SER A 11 27.49 -38.59 -18.16
CA SER A 11 28.44 -38.28 -17.10
C SER A 11 29.65 -39.23 -17.08
N CYS A 12 30.72 -38.80 -16.44
CA CYS A 12 31.92 -39.61 -16.22
C CYS A 12 31.73 -40.46 -14.95
N SER A 13 31.81 -41.78 -15.05
CA SER A 13 31.59 -42.66 -13.89
C SER A 13 32.71 -42.71 -12.87
N ILE A 14 33.86 -42.11 -13.16
CA ILE A 14 34.99 -42.04 -12.23
C ILE A 14 34.80 -40.89 -11.23
N CYS A 15 34.44 -39.69 -11.71
CA CYS A 15 34.20 -38.52 -10.86
C CYS A 15 32.73 -38.24 -10.57
N LEU A 16 31.81 -38.90 -11.29
CA LEU A 16 30.35 -38.73 -11.22
C LEU A 16 29.85 -37.33 -11.65
N GLU A 17 30.65 -36.60 -12.42
CA GLU A 17 30.28 -35.28 -12.98
C GLU A 17 29.77 -35.39 -14.42
N ASP A 18 28.82 -34.52 -14.77
CA ASP A 18 28.29 -34.38 -16.13
C ASP A 18 29.35 -33.80 -17.09
N PHE A 19 29.30 -34.21 -18.35
CA PHE A 19 30.19 -33.66 -19.38
C PHE A 19 29.77 -32.27 -19.83
N ASN A 20 30.70 -31.32 -19.80
CA ASN A 20 30.51 -29.94 -20.23
C ASN A 20 31.16 -29.64 -21.59
N LYS A 21 30.73 -28.53 -22.23
CA LYS A 21 31.28 -28.01 -23.50
C LYS A 21 32.80 -27.84 -23.49
N THR A 22 33.38 -27.56 -22.33
CA THR A 22 34.80 -27.29 -22.13
C THR A 22 35.62 -28.52 -21.80
N ASP A 23 34.97 -29.66 -21.57
CA ASP A 23 35.65 -30.86 -21.09
C ASP A 23 36.42 -31.57 -22.20
N THR A 24 37.55 -32.13 -21.82
CA THR A 24 38.30 -33.03 -22.69
C THR A 24 37.88 -34.46 -22.41
N ILE A 25 37.08 -35.03 -23.31
CA ILE A 25 36.44 -36.34 -23.15
C ILE A 25 37.17 -37.36 -24.01
N TYR A 26 37.41 -38.54 -23.44
CA TYR A 26 38.00 -39.67 -24.13
C TYR A 26 37.08 -40.89 -24.09
N CYS A 27 37.08 -41.62 -25.19
CA CYS A 27 36.42 -42.90 -25.34
C CYS A 27 37.46 -44.03 -25.37
N THR A 28 37.20 -45.09 -24.62
CA THR A 28 38.00 -46.31 -24.65
C THR A 28 37.61 -47.20 -25.84
N THR A 29 38.45 -48.19 -26.19
CA THR A 29 38.13 -49.17 -27.25
C THR A 29 36.82 -49.93 -27.04
N CYS A 30 36.35 -50.06 -25.80
CA CYS A 30 35.07 -50.69 -25.46
C CYS A 30 33.86 -49.73 -25.50
N GLY A 31 34.07 -48.43 -25.79
CA GLY A 31 33.00 -47.44 -25.96
C GLY A 31 32.67 -46.59 -24.72
N HIS A 32 33.28 -46.85 -23.56
CA HIS A 32 33.01 -46.07 -22.35
C HIS A 32 33.75 -44.72 -22.34
N LEU A 33 33.08 -43.70 -21.79
CA LEU A 33 33.48 -42.29 -21.82
C LEU A 33 33.97 -41.80 -20.46
N PHE A 34 35.06 -41.03 -20.47
CA PHE A 34 35.66 -40.47 -19.25
C PHE A 34 36.32 -39.12 -19.55
N HIS A 35 36.49 -38.28 -18.52
CA HIS A 35 37.38 -37.12 -18.61
C HIS A 35 38.83 -37.56 -18.77
N LEU A 36 39.64 -36.78 -19.49
CA LEU A 36 41.07 -37.04 -19.71
C LEU A 36 41.81 -37.39 -18.41
N ASN A 37 41.68 -36.56 -17.37
CA ASN A 37 42.39 -36.76 -16.12
C ASN A 37 41.94 -38.05 -15.42
N CYS A 38 40.62 -38.30 -15.43
CA CYS A 38 40.04 -39.48 -14.79
C CYS A 38 40.52 -40.79 -15.42
N ILE A 39 40.48 -40.90 -16.76
CA ILE A 39 40.95 -42.11 -17.43
C ILE A 39 42.47 -42.26 -17.35
N HIS A 40 43.21 -41.15 -17.40
CA HIS A 40 44.67 -41.18 -17.28
C HIS A 40 45.11 -41.75 -15.92
N ASP A 41 44.50 -41.30 -14.83
CA ASP A 41 44.81 -41.81 -13.48
C ASP A 41 44.46 -43.30 -13.33
N CYS A 42 43.42 -43.77 -14.00
CA CYS A 42 43.05 -45.19 -14.01
C CYS A 42 44.07 -46.03 -14.79
N LEU A 43 44.52 -45.56 -15.95
CA LEU A 43 45.51 -46.25 -16.78
C LEU A 43 46.88 -46.38 -16.12
N LEU A 44 47.23 -45.46 -15.21
CA LEU A 44 48.42 -45.59 -14.37
C LEU A 44 48.35 -46.78 -13.40
N ARG A 45 47.14 -47.23 -13.03
CA ARG A 45 46.91 -48.35 -12.10
C ARG A 45 46.64 -49.66 -12.83
N SER A 46 45.84 -49.65 -13.88
CA SER A 46 45.51 -50.84 -14.67
C SER A 46 45.13 -50.46 -16.11
N PRO A 47 45.53 -51.26 -17.12
CA PRO A 47 45.13 -51.04 -18.51
C PRO A 47 43.70 -51.54 -18.82
N ASP A 48 42.86 -51.75 -17.82
CA ASP A 48 41.49 -52.25 -17.97
C ASP A 48 40.48 -51.11 -17.82
N CYS A 49 39.37 -51.19 -18.55
CA CYS A 49 38.29 -50.21 -18.46
C CYS A 49 37.68 -50.16 -17.06
N PRO A 50 37.55 -48.98 -16.42
CA PRO A 50 36.93 -48.85 -15.10
C PRO A 50 35.48 -49.35 -15.03
N GLU A 51 34.77 -49.34 -16.16
CA GLU A 51 33.36 -49.75 -16.24
C GLU A 51 33.18 -51.24 -16.52
N CYS A 52 33.75 -51.74 -17.62
CA CYS A 52 33.50 -53.10 -18.08
C CYS A 52 34.70 -54.05 -17.91
N ARG A 53 35.85 -53.55 -17.45
CA ARG A 53 37.12 -54.29 -17.26
C ARG A 53 37.72 -54.88 -18.53
N GLU A 54 37.27 -54.45 -19.71
CA GLU A 54 37.89 -54.81 -20.97
C GLU A 54 39.24 -54.10 -21.13
N LYS A 55 40.24 -54.78 -21.70
CA LYS A 55 41.56 -54.19 -21.93
C LYS A 55 41.47 -53.00 -22.88
N ILE A 56 42.02 -51.88 -22.46
CA ILE A 56 42.12 -50.66 -23.25
C ILE A 56 43.36 -50.78 -24.14
N VAL A 57 43.16 -50.81 -25.45
CA VAL A 57 44.26 -50.80 -26.42
C VAL A 57 44.56 -49.37 -26.88
N GLU A 58 43.51 -48.58 -27.08
CA GLU A 58 43.58 -47.18 -27.51
C GLU A 58 42.52 -46.35 -26.78
N ILE A 59 42.77 -45.04 -26.71
CA ILE A 59 41.79 -44.05 -26.27
C ILE A 59 41.65 -42.98 -27.34
N TYR A 60 40.42 -42.61 -27.65
CA TYR A 60 40.09 -41.63 -28.69
C TYR A 60 39.55 -40.37 -28.04
N LYS A 61 40.16 -39.22 -28.34
CA LYS A 61 39.62 -37.92 -27.93
C LYS A 61 38.34 -37.65 -28.72
N LEU A 62 37.23 -37.42 -28.01
CA LEU A 62 35.97 -37.05 -28.62
C LEU A 62 35.73 -35.55 -28.57
N TYR A 63 35.12 -35.03 -29.64
CA TYR A 63 34.60 -33.67 -29.72
C TYR A 63 33.09 -33.77 -29.84
N LEU A 64 32.38 -33.50 -28.74
CA LEU A 64 30.92 -33.55 -28.71
C LEU A 64 30.34 -32.22 -29.19
N ASN A 65 29.36 -32.27 -30.09
CA ASN A 65 28.59 -31.10 -30.53
C ASN A 65 27.41 -30.89 -29.60
N PHE A 66 27.58 -30.01 -28.61
CA PHE A 66 26.52 -29.62 -27.69
C PHE A 66 25.58 -28.63 -28.38
N THR A 67 24.35 -29.04 -28.71
CA THR A 67 23.30 -28.12 -29.18
C THR A 67 22.82 -27.26 -28.01
N GLU A 68 22.67 -25.95 -28.24
CA GLU A 68 22.19 -25.03 -27.20
C GLU A 68 20.75 -25.38 -26.79
N ASN A 69 20.57 -25.48 -25.47
CA ASN A 69 19.50 -26.17 -24.77
C ASN A 69 18.10 -25.63 -25.08
N GLU A 70 17.14 -26.52 -25.37
CA GLU A 70 15.70 -26.22 -25.29
C GLU A 70 15.27 -25.69 -23.90
N GLY A 71 16.03 -26.01 -22.85
CA GLY A 71 15.85 -25.48 -21.49
C GLY A 71 16.16 -23.98 -21.34
N GLU A 72 17.14 -23.44 -22.07
CA GLU A 72 17.48 -22.01 -22.03
C GLU A 72 16.39 -21.18 -22.73
N LYS A 73 15.81 -21.71 -23.82
CA LYS A 73 14.65 -21.10 -24.48
C LYS A 73 13.44 -21.04 -23.55
N HIS A 74 13.19 -22.09 -22.76
CA HIS A 74 12.08 -22.09 -21.81
C HIS A 74 12.27 -21.03 -20.71
N ALA A 75 13.47 -20.93 -20.13
CA ALA A 75 13.78 -19.90 -19.14
C ALA A 75 13.66 -18.48 -19.71
N MET A 76 14.13 -18.26 -20.95
CA MET A 76 14.02 -16.97 -21.62
C MET A 76 12.58 -16.59 -21.94
N ASN A 77 11.76 -17.53 -22.40
CA ASN A 77 10.33 -17.33 -22.64
C ASN A 77 9.57 -17.01 -21.35
N GLU A 78 9.91 -17.69 -20.25
CA GLU A 78 9.31 -17.43 -18.93
C GLU A 78 9.65 -16.01 -18.45
N ILE A 79 10.92 -15.60 -18.53
CA ILE A 79 11.36 -14.25 -18.17
C ILE A 79 10.67 -13.20 -19.06
N GLN A 80 10.58 -13.44 -20.37
CA GLN A 80 9.91 -12.54 -21.30
C GLN A 80 8.41 -12.40 -20.98
N SER A 81 7.74 -13.49 -20.59
CA SER A 81 6.33 -13.42 -20.16
C SER A 81 6.14 -12.59 -18.88
N LYS A 82 7.04 -12.75 -17.91
CA LYS A 82 7.03 -12.00 -16.64
C LYS A 82 7.31 -10.53 -16.87
N LEU A 83 8.27 -10.21 -17.75
CA LEU A 83 8.59 -8.84 -18.13
C LEU A 83 7.37 -8.14 -18.72
N ARG A 84 6.70 -8.77 -19.71
CA ARG A 84 5.50 -8.21 -20.34
C ARG A 84 4.37 -7.92 -19.34
N ILE A 85 4.15 -8.81 -18.37
CA ILE A 85 3.15 -8.61 -17.32
C ILE A 85 3.55 -7.42 -16.43
N SER A 86 4.83 -7.34 -16.07
CA SER A 86 5.33 -6.24 -15.22
C SER A 86 5.21 -4.87 -15.90
N GLU A 87 5.49 -4.80 -17.20
CA GLU A 87 5.35 -3.59 -18.01
C GLU A 87 3.89 -3.13 -18.06
N SER A 88 2.96 -4.05 -18.39
CA SER A 88 1.53 -3.75 -18.41
C SER A 88 1.00 -3.29 -17.05
N LYS A 89 1.50 -3.89 -15.96
CA LYS A 89 1.14 -3.47 -14.60
C LYS A 89 1.67 -2.06 -14.27
N ALA A 90 2.87 -1.73 -14.73
CA ALA A 90 3.45 -0.39 -14.52
C ALA A 90 2.62 0.68 -15.25
N GLU A 91 2.21 0.41 -16.49
CA GLU A 91 1.36 1.30 -17.28
C GLU A 91 0.00 1.53 -16.58
N TYR A 92 -0.66 0.46 -16.15
CA TYR A 92 -1.92 0.55 -15.38
C TYR A 92 -1.79 1.39 -14.10
N LEU A 93 -0.70 1.22 -13.34
CA LEU A 93 -0.48 1.99 -12.12
C LEU A 93 -0.20 3.46 -12.41
N SER A 94 0.50 3.76 -13.51
CA SER A 94 0.73 5.13 -13.96
C SER A 94 -0.59 5.83 -14.31
N ASP A 95 -1.47 5.19 -15.07
CA ASP A 95 -2.78 5.75 -15.41
C ASP A 95 -3.63 5.99 -14.16
N LYS A 96 -3.64 5.03 -13.24
CA LYS A 96 -4.36 5.16 -11.97
C LYS A 96 -3.81 6.30 -11.11
N LEU A 97 -2.49 6.52 -11.13
CA LEU A 97 -1.86 7.65 -10.44
C LEU A 97 -2.32 8.98 -11.03
N ILE A 98 -2.34 9.10 -12.36
CA ILE A 98 -2.79 10.32 -13.05
C ILE A 98 -4.26 10.61 -12.71
N GLU A 99 -5.11 9.59 -12.72
CA GLU A 99 -6.53 9.76 -12.39
C GLU A 99 -6.75 10.16 -10.93
N THR A 100 -6.05 9.52 -9.99
CA THR A 100 -6.14 9.90 -8.57
C THR A 100 -5.62 11.31 -8.31
N GLN A 101 -4.55 11.73 -8.95
CA GLN A 101 -4.04 13.11 -8.89
C GLN A 101 -5.08 14.13 -9.40
N ARG A 102 -5.77 13.82 -10.51
CA ARG A 102 -6.85 14.66 -11.04
C ARG A 102 -7.99 14.80 -10.03
N ASN A 103 -8.41 13.69 -9.41
CA ASN A 103 -9.48 13.69 -8.42
C ASN A 103 -9.12 14.50 -7.17
N ILE A 104 -7.87 14.40 -6.69
CA ILE A 104 -7.38 15.22 -5.57
C ILE A 104 -7.43 16.70 -5.93
N LEU A 105 -6.96 17.09 -7.11
CA LEU A 105 -6.96 18.49 -7.55
C LEU A 105 -8.39 19.03 -7.63
N GLN A 106 -9.33 18.23 -8.15
CA GLN A 106 -10.74 18.60 -8.21
C GLN A 106 -11.34 18.81 -6.81
N LEU A 107 -11.10 17.88 -5.87
CA LEU A 107 -11.57 17.99 -4.49
C LEU A 107 -10.96 19.19 -3.77
N GLN A 108 -9.67 19.48 -3.99
CA GLN A 108 -9.02 20.67 -3.46
C GLN A 108 -9.68 21.96 -3.95
N GLY A 109 -10.08 22.00 -5.23
CA GLY A 109 -10.85 23.11 -5.79
C GLY A 109 -12.19 23.28 -5.08
N GLN A 110 -12.95 22.20 -4.93
CA GLN A 110 -14.24 22.21 -4.23
C GLN A 110 -14.11 22.66 -2.77
N TYR A 111 -13.12 22.14 -2.05
CA TYR A 111 -12.84 22.52 -0.67
C TYR A 111 -12.51 24.02 -0.54
N THR A 112 -11.73 24.55 -1.48
CA THR A 112 -11.39 25.99 -1.51
C THR A 112 -12.63 26.85 -1.71
N ILE A 113 -13.51 26.48 -2.65
CA ILE A 113 -14.77 27.19 -2.90
C ILE A 113 -15.66 27.16 -1.65
N ALA A 114 -15.84 25.98 -1.05
CA ALA A 114 -16.64 25.82 0.16
C ALA A 114 -16.11 26.66 1.32
N ASN A 115 -14.78 26.73 1.50
CA ASN A 115 -14.18 27.56 2.55
C ASN A 115 -14.41 29.06 2.34
N VAL A 116 -14.35 29.53 1.09
CA VAL A 116 -14.65 30.94 0.78
C VAL A 116 -16.09 31.25 1.17
N GLU A 117 -17.04 30.36 0.84
CA GLU A 117 -18.45 30.54 1.19
C GLU A 117 -18.67 30.51 2.71
N ILE A 118 -18.04 29.56 3.42
CA ILE A 118 -18.12 29.47 4.89
C ILE A 118 -17.62 30.76 5.54
N ASN A 119 -16.48 31.31 5.07
CA ASN A 119 -15.94 32.54 5.63
C ASN A 119 -16.87 33.73 5.37
N LYS A 120 -17.45 33.82 4.18
CA LYS A 120 -18.42 34.86 3.86
C LYS A 120 -19.65 34.79 4.77
N LEU A 121 -20.23 33.60 4.95
CA LEU A 121 -21.36 33.41 5.86
C LEU A 121 -21.01 33.74 7.30
N LYS A 122 -19.76 33.46 7.72
CA LYS A 122 -19.26 33.80 9.06
C LYS A 122 -19.18 35.32 9.26
N ASP A 123 -18.72 36.06 8.26
CA ASP A 123 -18.67 37.53 8.31
C ASP A 123 -20.10 38.11 8.37
N GLU A 124 -21.01 37.61 7.54
CA GLU A 124 -22.43 38.01 7.56
C GLU A 124 -23.09 37.73 8.92
N LEU A 125 -22.80 36.58 9.53
CA LEU A 125 -23.30 36.22 10.85
C LEU A 125 -22.77 37.17 11.93
N SER A 126 -21.49 37.54 11.88
CA SER A 126 -20.89 38.52 12.80
C SER A 126 -21.63 39.87 12.75
N ILE A 127 -21.93 40.36 11.54
CA ILE A 127 -22.66 41.63 11.35
C ILE A 127 -24.06 41.54 11.96
N CYS A 128 -24.76 40.43 11.73
CA CYS A 128 -26.10 40.21 12.27
C CYS A 128 -26.10 40.14 13.81
N GLU A 129 -25.12 39.47 14.41
CA GLU A 129 -24.98 39.39 15.86
C GLU A 129 -24.75 40.75 16.51
N ASP A 130 -23.90 41.59 15.90
CA ASP A 130 -23.65 42.94 16.38
C ASP A 130 -24.89 43.83 16.26
N GLY A 131 -25.62 43.72 15.14
CA GLY A 131 -26.93 44.36 14.97
C GLY A 131 -27.93 43.95 16.06
N ARG A 132 -28.00 42.66 16.38
CA ARG A 132 -28.86 42.14 17.46
C ARG A 132 -28.48 42.69 18.83
N LYS A 133 -27.19 42.73 19.17
CA LYS A 133 -26.70 43.30 20.45
C LYS A 133 -27.11 44.78 20.56
N ASN A 134 -26.90 45.54 19.49
CA ASN A 134 -27.26 46.97 19.44
C ASN A 134 -28.77 47.18 19.62
N PHE A 135 -29.59 46.36 18.96
CA PHE A 135 -31.04 46.41 19.11
C PHE A 135 -31.48 46.12 20.55
N MET A 136 -30.96 45.06 21.17
CA MET A 136 -31.29 44.71 22.56
C MET A 136 -30.88 45.82 23.54
N ALA A 137 -29.71 46.45 23.34
CA ALA A 137 -29.26 47.57 24.15
C ALA A 137 -30.20 48.78 24.03
N LEU A 138 -30.60 49.14 22.80
CA LEU A 138 -31.53 50.24 22.56
C LEU A 138 -32.91 49.97 23.17
N GLN A 139 -33.42 48.73 23.04
CA GLN A 139 -34.69 48.32 23.66
C GLN A 139 -34.65 48.48 25.18
N GLY A 140 -33.56 48.07 25.83
CA GLY A 140 -33.37 48.25 27.28
C GLY A 140 -33.42 49.73 27.71
N GLN A 141 -32.79 50.62 26.94
CA GLN A 141 -32.83 52.07 27.20
C GLN A 141 -34.26 52.62 27.09
N TYR A 142 -35.02 52.25 26.07
CA TYR A 142 -36.43 52.66 25.94
C TYR A 142 -37.27 52.17 27.11
N THR A 143 -37.11 50.91 27.52
CA THR A 143 -37.84 50.36 28.67
C THR A 143 -37.49 51.07 29.97
N GLU A 144 -36.23 51.43 30.16
CA GLU A 144 -35.79 52.19 31.34
C GLU A 144 -36.39 53.60 31.38
N VAL A 145 -36.41 54.29 30.23
CA VAL A 145 -37.03 55.61 30.08
C VAL A 145 -38.55 55.52 30.30
N GLU A 146 -39.21 54.52 29.75
CA GLU A 146 -40.65 54.28 29.95
C GLU A 146 -40.98 54.03 31.44
N ASN A 147 -40.17 53.22 32.13
CA ASN A 147 -40.33 52.96 33.56
C ASN A 147 -40.10 54.23 34.40
N LYS A 148 -39.09 55.03 34.06
CA LYS A 148 -38.85 56.34 34.74
C LYS A 148 -40.03 57.29 34.55
N MET A 149 -40.59 57.38 33.34
CA MET A 149 -41.80 58.15 33.08
C MET A 149 -43.01 57.64 33.88
N ARG A 150 -43.15 56.33 34.09
CA ARG A 150 -44.21 55.77 34.95
C ARG A 150 -44.03 56.14 36.42
N ILE A 151 -42.81 56.10 36.95
CA ILE A 151 -42.48 56.43 38.34
C ILE A 151 -42.66 57.94 38.61
N GLU A 152 -42.30 58.81 37.67
CA GLU A 152 -42.44 60.26 37.82
C GLU A 152 -43.90 60.73 37.77
N ASN A 153 -44.79 59.98 37.12
CA ASN A 153 -46.22 60.25 37.03
C ASN A 153 -47.07 59.54 38.11
N GLU A 154 -46.43 58.82 39.04
CA GLU A 154 -47.14 58.19 40.16
C GLU A 154 -47.48 59.24 41.24
N PRO A 155 -48.76 59.44 41.61
CA PRO A 155 -49.13 60.47 42.58
C PRO A 155 -48.56 60.11 43.98
N ARG A 156 -47.80 61.03 44.58
CA ARG A 156 -47.25 60.90 45.95
C ARG A 156 -48.40 60.71 46.96
N SER A 157 -48.77 59.47 47.23
CA SER A 157 -49.61 59.09 48.37
C SER A 157 -48.74 58.35 49.39
N GLY A 158 -48.89 58.75 50.65
CA GLY A 158 -47.99 58.37 51.73
C GLY A 158 -48.25 56.99 52.33
N ARG A 159 -47.15 56.37 52.75
CA ARG A 159 -46.91 55.41 53.85
C ARG A 159 -47.67 54.05 53.81
N PRO A 160 -46.95 52.91 53.92
CA PRO A 160 -47.54 51.57 53.88
C PRO A 160 -47.94 51.03 55.27
N LEU A 161 -49.00 50.24 55.33
CA LEU A 161 -49.41 49.45 56.50
C LEU A 161 -49.78 48.00 56.07
N THR A 162 -48.84 47.10 56.39
CA THR A 162 -48.99 45.76 57.02
C THR A 162 -49.84 44.62 56.42
N SER A 163 -49.22 43.43 56.59
CA SER A 163 -49.76 42.11 56.98
C SER A 163 -50.25 41.18 55.86
N THR A 164 -49.45 40.15 55.54
CA THR A 164 -49.46 38.74 56.03
C THR A 164 -50.32 37.85 55.14
N THR A 165 -49.72 36.81 54.54
CA THR A 165 -49.94 35.38 54.89
C THR A 165 -49.05 34.51 54.02
N ASP A 166 -48.38 33.55 54.68
CA ASP A 166 -47.68 32.42 54.08
C ASP A 166 -48.64 31.49 53.32
N GLU A 167 -48.17 30.92 52.20
CA GLU A 167 -48.48 29.52 51.85
C GLU A 167 -47.42 28.97 50.88
N ASN A 168 -46.75 27.90 51.35
CA ASN A 168 -45.85 27.04 50.59
C ASN A 168 -46.56 26.34 49.42
N ILE A 169 -45.85 26.02 48.34
CA ILE A 169 -45.85 24.66 47.72
C ILE A 169 -44.63 24.50 46.80
N SER A 170 -43.98 23.36 46.97
CA SER A 170 -42.78 22.86 46.34
C SER A 170 -42.92 22.45 44.87
N LYS A 171 -41.78 22.42 44.16
CA LYS A 171 -41.29 21.50 43.10
C LYS A 171 -40.38 22.32 42.18
N GLY A 172 -39.08 22.08 42.02
CA GLY A 172 -38.43 20.79 41.80
C GLY A 172 -38.38 20.55 40.29
N GLU A 173 -37.29 20.95 39.62
CA GLU A 173 -36.65 20.21 38.54
C GLU A 173 -35.37 20.90 38.04
N GLU A 174 -34.30 20.13 38.10
CA GLU A 174 -32.93 20.39 37.70
C GLU A 174 -32.76 19.88 36.26
N LEU A 175 -32.27 20.69 35.32
CA LEU A 175 -31.67 20.16 34.09
C LEU A 175 -30.43 20.98 33.69
N VAL A 176 -29.30 20.28 33.79
CA VAL A 176 -27.91 20.63 33.41
C VAL A 176 -27.73 20.43 31.88
N PRO A 177 -26.75 21.08 31.21
CA PRO A 177 -26.80 21.35 29.78
C PRO A 177 -26.21 20.23 28.91
N VAL A 178 -26.73 20.07 27.70
CA VAL A 178 -26.15 19.18 26.69
C VAL A 178 -25.14 19.96 25.84
N SER A 179 -23.87 19.60 26.00
CA SER A 179 -22.77 19.92 25.08
C SER A 179 -22.54 18.75 24.12
N GLN A 180 -22.59 18.97 22.80
CA GLN A 180 -22.03 18.12 21.74
C GLN A 180 -21.54 19.09 20.64
N ARG A 181 -20.25 19.28 20.37
CA ARG A 181 -19.27 18.38 19.73
C ARG A 181 -19.85 17.61 18.54
N LEU A 182 -19.66 18.19 17.36
CA LEU A 182 -19.19 17.56 16.12
C LEU A 182 -18.28 18.56 15.43
#